data_AF-A0A9D1JXV7-F1
#
_entry.id   AF-A0A9D1JXV7-F1
#
_cell.length_a   1.000
_cell.length_b   1.000
_cell.length_c   1.000
_cell.angle_alpha   90.00
_cell.angle_beta   90.00
_cell.angle_gamma   90.00
#
_symmetry.space_group_name_H-M   'P 1'
#
loop_
_entity.id
_entity.type
_entity.pdbx_description
1 polymer ?
#
loop_
_entity_poly.entity_id
_entity_poly.type
_entity_poly.pdbx_seq_one_letter_code
_entity_poly.pdbx_strand_id
1 'polypeptide(L)' 'MEKNEKLQTLRHSASHIMAQAVQNLFPNAKLAIGPAIENGFYYDFDIEGT' A
#
# COMPACT_ATOMS: atom_id res chain seq x y z
N MET A 1 -15.74 14.04 12.29
CA MET A 1 -15.84 13.80 10.84
C MET A 1 -16.21 12.35 10.64
N GLU A 2 -17.24 12.06 9.86
CA GLU A 2 -17.63 10.68 9.57
C GLU A 2 -16.53 10.03 8.72
N LYS A 3 -15.97 8.91 9.20
CA LYS A 3 -14.96 8.16 8.46
C LYS A 3 -15.69 7.55 7.25
N ASN A 4 -15.41 8.05 6.05
CA ASN A 4 -15.99 7.48 4.83
C ASN A 4 -15.37 6.09 4.59
N GLU A 5 -16.02 5.05 5.14
CA GLU A 5 -15.54 3.66 5.10
C GLU A 5 -15.35 3.17 3.66
N LYS A 6 -16.21 3.58 2.71
CA LYS A 6 -16.05 3.24 1.30
C LYS A 6 -14.76 3.80 0.73
N LEU A 7 -14.44 5.06 1.05
CA LEU A 7 -13.19 5.69 0.61
C LEU A 7 -11.97 5.03 1.27
N GLN A 8 -12.08 4.60 2.54
CA GLN A 8 -11.03 3.85 3.22
C GLN A 8 -10.79 2.48 2.57
N THR A 9 -11.84 1.76 2.22
CA THR A 9 -11.75 0.50 1.46
C THR A 9 -11.07 0.71 0.11
N LEU A 10 -11.44 1.75 -0.64
CA LEU A 10 -10.79 2.06 -1.92
C LEU A 10 -9.29 2.36 -1.76
N ARG A 11 -8.91 3.14 -0.74
CA ARG A 11 -7.51 3.44 -0.44
C ARG A 11 -6.71 2.19 -0.05
N HIS A 12 -7.33 1.27 0.70
CA HIS A 12 -6.68 0.01 1.05
C HIS A 12 -6.52 -0.91 -0.17
N SER A 13 -7.52 -0.99 -1.05
CA SER A 13 -7.37 -1.71 -2.32
C SER A 13 -6.27 -1.11 -3.19
N ALA A 14 -6.13 0.22 -3.21
CA ALA A 14 -5.07 0.88 -3.94
C ALA A 14 -3.66 0.58 -3.38
N SER A 15 -3.52 0.38 -2.06
CA SER A 15 -2.24 -0.06 -1.48
C SER A 15 -1.85 -1.47 -1.95
N HIS A 16 -2.81 -2.38 -2.11
CA HIS A 16 -2.57 -3.71 -2.70
C HIS A 16 -2.12 -3.63 -4.17
N ILE A 17 -2.71 -2.73 -4.96
CA ILE A 17 -2.27 -2.51 -6.36
C ILE A 17 -0.81 -2.03 -6.40
N MET A 18 -0.43 -1.12 -5.51
CA MET A 18 0.96 -0.66 -5.38
C MET A 18 1.89 -1.82 -5.01
N ALA A 19 1.52 -2.65 -4.03
CA ALA A 19 2.34 -3.81 -3.65
C ALA A 19 2.56 -4.78 -4.82
N GLN A 20 1.50 -5.10 -5.57
CA GLN A 20 1.62 -5.95 -6.75
C GLN A 20 2.54 -5.34 -7.82
N ALA A 21 2.41 -4.04 -8.08
CA ALA A 21 3.26 -3.35 -9.05
C ALA A 21 4.73 -3.33 -8.61
N VAL A 22 5.00 -3.07 -7.33
CA VAL A 22 6.35 -3.08 -6.77
C VAL A 22 6.96 -4.49 -6.85
N GLN A 23 6.23 -5.54 -6.48
CA GLN A 23 6.74 -6.92 -6.62
C GLN A 23 7.02 -7.31 -8.08
N ASN A 24 6.26 -6.79 -9.05
CA ASN A 24 6.53 -7.04 -10.46
C ASN A 24 7.84 -6.36 -10.92
N LEU A 25 8.15 -5.16 -10.42
CA LEU A 25 9.34 -4.40 -10.79
C LEU A 25 10.58 -4.81 -9.98
N PHE A 26 10.38 -5.17 -8.71
CA PHE A 26 11.39 -5.56 -7.74
C PHE A 26 10.99 -6.91 -7.12
N PRO A 27 11.28 -8.03 -7.80
CA PRO A 27 10.81 -9.35 -7.36
C PRO A 27 11.25 -9.78 -5.96
N ASN A 28 12.34 -9.21 -5.46
CA ASN A 28 12.87 -9.50 -4.12
C ASN A 28 12.35 -8.54 -3.02
N ALA A 29 11.50 -7.57 -3.38
CA ALA A 29 10.93 -6.64 -2.40
C ALA A 29 10.02 -7.39 -1.42
N LYS A 30 10.29 -7.24 -0.12
CA LYS A 30 9.47 -7.81 0.95
C LYS A 30 8.39 -6.82 1.37
N LEU A 31 7.17 -7.32 1.51
CA LEU A 31 6.01 -6.55 1.94
C LEU A 31 5.91 -6.54 3.46
N ALA A 32 5.75 -5.37 4.08
CA ALA A 32 5.48 -5.23 5.50
C ALA A 32 4.01 -4.85 5.77
N ILE A 33 3.68 -3.56 5.79
CA ILE A 33 2.32 -3.05 6.06
C ILE A 33 1.88 -2.04 5.00
N GLY A 34 0.59 -2.04 4.66
CA GLY A 34 0.01 -1.14 3.66
C GLY A 34 -1.36 -0.57 4.04
N PRO A 35 -1.46 0.30 5.06
CA PRO A 35 -2.74 0.80 5.54
C PRO A 35 -3.30 1.94 4.68
N ALA A 36 -4.62 2.07 4.70
CA ALA A 36 -5.27 3.32 4.32
C ALA A 36 -5.15 4.34 5.46
N ILE A 37 -4.95 5.61 5.12
CA ILE A 37 -4.83 6.73 6.06
C ILE A 37 -5.83 7.84 5.71
N GLU A 38 -5.85 8.93 6.48
CA GLU A 38 -6.81 10.02 6.35
C GLU A 38 -6.83 10.65 4.95
N ASN A 39 -5.68 10.76 4.29
CA ASN A 39 -5.53 11.44 3.00
C ASN A 39 -5.00 10.55 1.88
N GLY A 40 -4.90 9.23 2.08
CA GLY A 40 -4.34 8.33 1.08
C GLY A 40 -4.05 6.94 1.63
N PHE A 41 -2.93 6.36 1.21
CA PHE A 41 -2.38 5.10 1.70
C PHE A 41 -0.86 5.15 1.54
N TYR A 42 -0.16 4.28 2.27
CA TYR A 42 1.26 4.01 2.05
C TYR A 42 1.50 2.51 2.08
N TYR A 43 2.70 2.08 1.71
CA TYR A 43 3.13 0.70 1.86
C TYR A 43 4.62 0.66 2.21
N ASP A 44 4.96 -0.05 3.28
CA ASP A 44 6.33 -0.25 3.73
C ASP A 44 6.95 -1.45 3.00
N PHE A 45 8.08 -1.22 2.34
CA PHE A 45 8.83 -2.24 1.62
C PHE A 45 10.25 -2.35 2.18
N ASP A 46 10.74 -3.59 2.32
CA ASP A 46 12.17 -3.87 2.44
C ASP A 46 12.69 -4.29 1.07
N ILE A 47 13.55 -3.44 0.47
CA ILE A 47 14.13 -3.64 -0.85
C ILE A 47 15.65 -3.65 -0.68
N GLU A 48 16.29 -4.75 -1.10
CA GLU A 48 17.74 -4.87 -1.01
C GLU A 48 18.43 -3.77 -1.84
N GLY A 49 19.36 -3.03 -1.22
CA GLY A 49 20.14 -1.98 -1.89
C GLY A 49 19.67 -0.54 -1.67
N THR A 50 18.69 -0.33 -0.79
CA THR A 50 18.23 0.98 -0.29
C THR A 50 18.20 0.98 1.23
#